data_AF-A0A655AUR3-F1
#
_entry.id   AF-A0A655AUR3-F1
#
_cell.length_a   1.000
_cell.length_b   1.000
_cell.length_c   1.000
_cell.angle_alpha   90.00
_cell.angle_beta   90.00
_cell.angle_gamma   90.00
#
_symmetry.space_group_name_H-M   'P 1'
#
loop_
_entity.id
_entity.type
_entity.pdbx_description
1 polymer ?
#
loop_
_entity_poly.entity_id
_entity_poly.type
_entity_poly.pdbx_seq_one_letter_code
_entity_poly.pdbx_strand_id
1 'polypeptide(L)'
;MIAGIEFSTGLPVPTLGWQMLKTYSHHDGVTREIPWEMKVSGLRARLGGARLRLGDHPYAKELASLGLPKRALLSQSAANVEMTFGDGHPI
;
A
#
# COMPACT_ATOMS: atom_id res chain seq x y z
N MET A 1 5.36 -9.49 17.83
CA MET A 1 5.53 -8.75 16.55
C MET A 1 4.84 -9.53 15.45
N ILE A 2 4.03 -8.88 14.60
CA ILE A 2 3.40 -9.53 13.44
C ILE A 2 4.34 -9.48 12.24
N ALA A 3 4.67 -8.27 11.79
CA ALA A 3 5.63 -8.02 10.72
C ALA A 3 6.32 -6.67 10.93
N GLY A 4 7.48 -6.50 10.29
CA GLY A 4 8.21 -5.24 10.23
C GLY A 4 8.81 -5.05 8.85
N ILE A 5 8.82 -3.82 8.38
CA ILE A 5 9.33 -3.47 7.05
C ILE A 5 10.35 -2.35 7.21
N GLU A 6 11.56 -2.61 6.71
CA GLU A 6 12.62 -1.62 6.62
C GLU A 6 12.76 -1.16 5.18
N PHE A 7 12.84 0.15 4.96
CA PHE A 7 12.99 0.74 3.64
C PHE A 7 14.36 1.42 3.50
N SER A 8 15.01 1.18 2.37
CA SER A 8 16.17 1.94 1.90
C SER A 8 15.71 3.18 1.16
N THR A 9 16.47 4.27 1.28
CA THR A 9 16.15 5.54 0.61
C THR A 9 16.05 5.35 -0.92
N GLY A 10 14.93 5.78 -1.50
CA GLY A 10 14.71 5.77 -2.95
C GLY A 10 15.11 7.08 -3.64
N LEU A 11 14.95 7.12 -4.97
CA LEU A 11 15.10 8.32 -5.78
C LEU A 11 13.78 9.10 -5.83
N PRO A 12 13.81 10.44 -5.85
CA PRO A 12 12.58 11.24 -5.97
C PRO A 12 11.87 10.94 -7.30
N VAL A 13 10.55 10.82 -7.25
CA VAL A 13 9.70 10.59 -8.42
C VAL A 13 8.73 11.78 -8.54
N PRO A 14 8.59 12.39 -9.73
CA PRO A 14 7.61 13.44 -9.96
C PRO A 14 6.20 12.94 -9.61
N THR A 15 5.48 13.72 -8.81
CA THR A 15 4.05 13.45 -8.53
C THR A 15 3.18 14.38 -9.37
N LEU A 16 2.00 13.90 -9.73
CA LEU A 16 0.95 14.72 -10.31
C LEU A 16 0.20 15.46 -9.19
N GLY A 17 -0.66 16.41 -9.58
CA GLY A 17 -1.59 17.07 -8.66
C GLY A 17 -2.67 16.11 -8.14
N TRP A 18 -3.84 16.65 -7.78
CA TRP A 18 -4.98 15.82 -7.39
C TRP A 18 -5.36 14.84 -8.50
N GLN A 19 -5.55 13.57 -8.14
CA GLN A 19 -5.92 12.49 -9.04
C GLN A 19 -7.21 11.83 -8.55
N MET A 20 -8.13 11.55 -9.47
CA MET A 20 -9.32 10.76 -9.18
C MET A 20 -9.08 9.29 -9.51
N LEU A 21 -9.31 8.42 -8.53
CA LEU A 21 -9.03 6.99 -8.60
C LEU A 21 -10.22 6.18 -8.09
N LYS A 22 -10.14 4.86 -8.26
CA LYS A 22 -11.11 3.90 -7.74
C LYS A 22 -10.44 3.02 -6.71
N THR A 23 -11.10 2.78 -5.60
CA THR A 23 -10.76 1.74 -4.64
C THR A 23 -11.96 0.84 -4.42
N TYR A 24 -11.74 -0.31 -3.81
CA TYR A 24 -12.78 -1.31 -3.62
C TYR A 24 -12.83 -1.75 -2.16
N SER A 25 -14.04 -1.94 -1.67
CA SER A 25 -14.29 -2.61 -0.38
C SER A 25 -15.17 -3.82 -0.62
N HIS A 26 -14.96 -4.87 0.18
CA HIS A 26 -15.81 -6.06 0.17
C HIS A 26 -16.26 -6.33 1.60
N HIS A 27 -17.56 -6.13 1.86
CA HIS A 27 -18.17 -6.29 3.18
C HIS A 27 -19.62 -6.75 3.01
N ASP A 28 -20.07 -7.65 3.89
CA ASP A 28 -21.38 -8.32 3.84
C ASP A 28 -21.68 -9.02 2.51
N GLY A 29 -20.66 -9.58 1.87
CA GLY A 29 -20.79 -10.23 0.56
C GLY A 29 -21.02 -9.26 -0.61
N VAL A 30 -20.99 -7.95 -0.38
CA VAL A 30 -21.16 -6.92 -1.41
C VAL A 30 -19.83 -6.23 -1.68
N THR A 31 -19.41 -6.25 -2.94
CA THR A 31 -18.29 -5.44 -3.43
C THR A 31 -18.80 -4.05 -3.76
N ARG A 32 -18.10 -3.01 -3.29
CA ARG A 32 -18.40 -1.61 -3.61
C ARG A 32 -17.20 -0.96 -4.27
N GLU A 33 -17.44 -0.26 -5.35
CA GLU A 33 -16.49 0.67 -5.96
C GLU A 33 -16.62 2.03 -5.29
N ILE A 34 -15.51 2.57 -4.80
CA ILE A 34 -15.44 3.86 -4.11
C ILE A 34 -14.56 4.80 -4.94
N PRO A 35 -15.12 5.85 -5.56
CA PRO A 35 -14.31 6.91 -6.14
C PRO A 35 -13.59 7.68 -5.02
N TRP A 36 -12.33 8.02 -5.24
CA TRP A 36 -11.54 8.77 -4.26
C TRP A 36 -10.56 9.71 -4.93
N GLU A 37 -10.35 10.86 -4.30
CA GLU A 37 -9.36 11.84 -4.73
C GLU A 37 -8.10 11.69 -3.88
N MET A 38 -6.93 11.77 -4.53
CA MET A 38 -5.64 11.65 -3.86
C MET A 38 -4.64 12.68 -4.35
N LYS A 39 -3.77 13.11 -3.45
CA LYS A 39 -2.56 13.85 -3.76
C LYS A 39 -1.39 13.28 -2.96
N VAL A 40 -0.30 12.96 -3.65
CA VAL A 40 0.91 12.40 -3.06
C VAL A 40 2.02 13.44 -3.15
N SER A 41 2.77 13.64 -2.06
CA SER A 41 3.95 14.50 -2.05
C SER A 41 5.18 13.79 -1.47
N GLY A 42 6.36 14.17 -1.97
CA GLY A 42 7.63 13.56 -1.57
C GLY A 42 7.75 12.08 -1.96
N LEU A 43 7.17 11.67 -3.09
CA LEU A 43 7.26 10.29 -3.57
C LEU A 43 8.72 9.94 -3.90
N ARG A 44 9.16 8.77 -3.43
CA ARG A 44 10.45 8.19 -3.76
C ARG A 44 10.26 6.73 -4.15
N ALA A 45 10.96 6.27 -5.18
CA ALA A 45 10.90 4.88 -5.64
C ALA A 45 12.30 4.27 -5.79
N ARG A 46 12.38 2.95 -5.69
CA ARG A 46 13.63 2.19 -5.83
C ARG A 46 13.37 0.76 -6.28
N LEU A 47 14.23 0.24 -7.15
CA LEU A 47 14.31 -1.20 -7.40
C LEU A 47 14.87 -1.93 -6.16
N GLY A 48 14.12 -2.90 -5.65
CA GLY A 48 14.39 -3.50 -4.35
C GLY A 48 14.15 -2.53 -3.20
N GLY A 49 15.00 -2.58 -2.16
CA GLY A 49 15.02 -1.56 -1.11
C GLY A 49 13.99 -1.72 0.00
N ALA A 50 13.15 -2.76 0.00
CA ALA A 50 12.32 -3.11 1.14
C ALA A 50 12.71 -4.48 1.70
N ARG A 51 12.85 -4.58 3.03
CA ARG A 51 13.09 -5.84 3.74
C ARG A 51 11.94 -6.10 4.72
N LEU A 52 11.12 -7.10 4.41
CA LEU A 52 10.06 -7.59 5.28
C LEU A 52 10.60 -8.67 6.22
N ARG A 53 10.35 -8.54 7.51
CA ARG A 53 10.54 -9.59 8.52
C ARG A 53 9.19 -9.95 9.13
N LEU A 54 8.94 -11.24 9.28
CA LEU A 54 7.80 -11.76 10.02
C LEU A 54 8.25 -12.08 11.46
N GLY A 55 7.38 -11.85 12.44
CA GLY A 55 7.61 -12.25 13.83
C GLY A 55 6.86 -13.55 14.18
N ASP A 56 6.76 -13.86 15.48
CA ASP A 56 6.17 -15.13 15.96
C ASP A 56 4.65 -15.05 16.24
N HIS A 57 3.98 -13.95 15.90
CA HIS A 57 2.54 -13.80 16.12
C HIS A 57 1.73 -14.75 15.20
N PRO A 58 0.56 -15.28 15.61
CA PRO A 58 -0.29 -16.11 14.75
C PRO A 58 -0.58 -15.51 13.35
N TYR A 59 -0.93 -14.22 13.27
CA TYR A 59 -1.09 -13.51 11.98
C TYR A 59 0.17 -13.49 11.08
N ALA A 60 1.36 -13.66 11.65
CA ALA A 60 2.57 -13.80 10.85
C ALA A 60 2.58 -15.11 10.03
N LYS A 61 1.92 -16.17 10.54
CA LYS A 61 1.74 -17.44 9.81
C LYS A 61 0.80 -17.27 8.61
N GLU A 62 -0.20 -16.40 8.72
CA GLU A 62 -1.07 -16.06 7.59
C GLU A 62 -0.31 -15.28 6.51
N LEU A 63 0.51 -14.30 6.91
CA LEU A 63 1.40 -13.63 5.94
C LEU A 63 2.39 -14.62 5.30
N ALA A 64 2.90 -15.58 6.07
CA ALA A 64 3.77 -16.64 5.56
C ALA A 64 3.04 -17.59 4.58
N SER A 65 1.76 -17.89 4.80
CA SER A 65 0.97 -18.72 3.88
C SER A 65 0.67 -18.01 2.55
N LEU A 66 0.63 -16.68 2.54
CA LEU A 66 0.64 -15.85 1.32
C LEU A 66 2.02 -15.83 0.62
N GLY A 67 3.02 -16.52 1.19
CA GLY A 67 4.36 -16.70 0.65
C GLY A 67 5.35 -15.62 1.07
N LEU A 68 5.04 -14.79 2.06
CA LEU A 68 5.96 -13.78 2.59
C LEU A 68 6.94 -14.38 3.62
N PRO A 69 8.13 -13.79 3.83
CA PRO A 69 8.68 -12.64 3.10
C PRO A 69 9.22 -13.04 1.72
N LYS A 70 8.86 -12.27 0.69
CA LYS A 70 9.49 -12.34 -0.64
C LYS A 70 10.43 -11.17 -0.84
N ARG A 71 11.38 -11.32 -1.76
CA ARG A 71 12.21 -10.21 -2.23
C ARG A 71 11.31 -9.17 -2.90
N ALA A 72 11.28 -7.96 -2.36
CA ALA A 72 10.65 -6.83 -3.03
C ALA A 72 11.43 -6.51 -4.31
N LEU A 73 10.75 -6.47 -5.46
CA LEU A 73 11.36 -6.04 -6.73
C LEU A 73 11.35 -4.52 -6.88
N LEU A 74 10.36 -3.86 -6.28
CA LEU A 74 10.18 -2.42 -6.24
C LEU A 74 9.72 -2.02 -4.85
N SER A 75 10.18 -0.87 -4.36
CA SER A 75 9.65 -0.19 -3.20
C SER A 75 9.37 1.28 -3.51
N GLN A 76 8.34 1.82 -2.87
CA GLN A 76 7.97 3.22 -2.96
C GLN A 76 7.61 3.73 -1.57
N SER A 77 7.93 4.99 -1.30
CA SER A 77 7.59 5.70 -0.06
C SER A 77 7.12 7.11 -0.40
N ALA A 78 6.11 7.61 0.30
CA ALA A 78 5.65 8.99 0.20
C ALA A 78 5.89 9.72 1.53
N ALA A 79 6.21 11.02 1.45
CA ALA A 79 6.31 11.85 2.65
C ALA A 79 4.93 12.22 3.20
N ASN A 80 3.96 12.47 2.31
CA ASN A 80 2.57 12.70 2.67
C ASN A 80 1.62 12.16 1.61
N VAL A 81 0.44 11.75 2.05
CA VAL A 81 -0.69 11.35 1.21
C VAL A 81 -1.94 12.04 1.76
N GLU A 82 -2.53 12.91 0.95
CA GLU A 82 -3.84 13.50 1.23
C GLU A 82 -4.88 12.73 0.40
N MET A 83 -5.95 12.28 1.05
CA MET A 83 -6.98 11.49 0.37
C MET A 83 -8.37 11.72 0.96
N THR A 84 -9.36 11.72 0.09
CA THR A 84 -10.78 11.77 0.46
C THR A 84 -11.53 10.67 -0.30
N PHE A 85 -12.26 9.84 0.43
CA PHE A 85 -13.10 8.78 -0.13
C PHE A 85 -14.53 9.27 -0.28
N GLY A 86 -15.12 9.06 -1.46
CA GLY A 86 -16.55 9.28 -1.70
C GLY A 86 -17.40 8.09 -1.26
N ASP A 87 -18.66 8.09 -1.67
CA ASP A 87 -19.59 7.01 -1.38
C ASP A 87 -19.30 5.74 -2.20
N GLY A 88 -19.45 4.59 -1.55
CA GLY A 88 -19.29 3.28 -2.20
C GLY A 88 -20.54 2.85 -2.94
N HIS A 89 -20.38 2.49 -4.22
CA HIS A 89 -21.46 2.03 -5.08
C HIS A 89 -21.32 0.53 -5.31
N PRO A 90 -22.39 -0.27 -5.09
CA PRO A 90 -22.31 -1.72 -5.28
C PRO A 90 -22.03 -2.07 -6.75
N ILE A 91 -21.22 -3.10 -6.97
CA ILE A 91 -20.87 -3.64 -8.28
C ILE A 91 -20.99 -5.16 -8.32
#